data_AF-A0A969CNC0-F1
#
_entry.id   AF-A0A969CNC0-F1
#
_cell.length_a   1.000
_cell.length_b   1.000
_cell.length_c   1.000
_cell.angle_alpha   90.00
_cell.angle_beta   90.00
_cell.angle_gamma   90.00
#
_symmetry.space_group_name_H-M   'P 1'
#
loop_
_entity.id
_entity.type
_entity.pdbx_description
1 polymer ?
#
loop_
_entity_poly.entity_id
_entity_poly.type
_entity_poly.pdbx_seq_one_letter_code
_entity_poly.pdbx_strand_id
1 'polypeptide(L)'
;AHALIDRDRNIAEPTSTANRNDLIEKRANAFASEFLIPAAGVYETLERMQKGSPAQASTWIWDAAADEAVHHEIRPDLVAHRISAHDVALLAHEYQVSYDVAAIRLKDIDAIRKNRLELLLSQKEQGMQLLRALKLLNQDTEEGNGEEEQPYLVRQLILLGIEALRRNKISTGRFREICNLADIPYEDLMPVVIAGMEE
;
A
#
# COMPACT_ATOMS: atom_id res chain seq x y z
N ALA A 1 17.73 16.47 -6.83
CA ALA A 1 17.10 17.80 -7.05
C ALA A 1 18.12 18.92 -6.91
N HIS A 2 18.73 19.11 -5.73
CA HIS A 2 19.73 20.17 -5.49
C HIS A 2 20.82 20.24 -6.59
N ALA A 3 21.41 19.10 -6.97
CA ALA A 3 22.42 19.05 -8.03
C ALA A 3 21.88 19.17 -9.48
N LEU A 4 20.59 18.89 -9.71
CA LEU A 4 20.00 18.83 -11.06
C LEU A 4 19.26 20.13 -11.43
N ILE A 5 18.49 20.65 -10.49
CA ILE A 5 17.56 21.78 -10.66
C ILE A 5 18.19 23.06 -10.11
N ASP A 6 18.90 22.97 -8.99
CA ASP A 6 19.48 24.13 -8.28
C ASP A 6 20.99 24.28 -8.52
N ARG A 7 21.46 23.78 -9.67
CA ARG A 7 22.89 23.66 -10.04
C ARG A 7 23.68 24.97 -10.03
N ASP A 8 23.01 26.11 -10.25
CA ASP A 8 23.65 27.42 -10.36
C ASP A 8 23.97 28.02 -8.97
N ARG A 9 23.70 27.29 -7.88
CA ARG A 9 24.03 27.70 -6.52
C ARG A 9 25.44 27.25 -6.12
N ASN A 10 26.25 28.21 -5.69
CA ASN A 10 27.63 27.99 -5.24
C ASN A 10 27.75 27.28 -3.88
N ILE A 11 26.67 27.17 -3.10
CA ILE A 11 26.66 26.49 -1.80
C ILE A 11 25.44 25.58 -1.77
N ALA A 12 25.67 24.27 -1.90
CA ALA A 12 24.66 23.27 -1.63
C ALA A 12 24.54 23.13 -0.10
N GLU A 13 23.45 23.65 0.46
CA GLU A 13 23.13 23.38 1.86
C GLU A 13 22.50 21.99 1.96
N PRO A 14 22.93 21.16 2.93
CA PRO A 14 22.27 19.88 3.16
C PRO A 14 20.85 20.10 3.67
N THR A 15 19.94 19.22 3.27
CA THR A 15 18.57 19.20 3.79
C THR A 15 18.60 18.97 5.31
N SER A 16 17.92 19.82 6.06
CA SER A 16 17.85 19.76 7.52
C SER A 16 16.46 20.18 8.03
N THR A 17 16.22 20.01 9.32
CA THR A 17 15.00 20.49 9.96
C THR A 17 14.91 22.02 9.98
N ALA A 18 16.06 22.72 9.94
CA ALA A 18 16.13 24.18 10.01
C ALA A 18 15.67 24.86 8.71
N ASN A 19 15.98 24.28 7.55
CA ASN A 19 15.64 24.82 6.22
C ASN A 19 14.40 24.15 5.59
N ARG A 20 13.69 23.28 6.32
CA ARG A 20 12.53 22.51 5.80
C ARG A 20 11.41 23.35 5.16
N ASN A 21 11.30 24.63 5.54
CA ASN A 21 10.25 25.53 5.06
C ASN A 21 10.64 26.27 3.78
N ASP A 22 11.92 26.23 3.41
CA ASP A 22 12.45 26.90 2.24
C ASP A 22 11.87 26.28 0.97
N LEU A 23 11.56 27.12 -0.01
CA LEU A 23 10.95 26.68 -1.26
C LEU A 23 11.83 25.67 -2.02
N ILE A 24 13.13 25.75 -1.82
CA ILE A 24 14.13 24.90 -2.46
C ILE A 24 14.10 23.51 -1.84
N GLU A 25 14.08 23.42 -0.51
CA GLU A 25 13.90 22.14 0.18
C GLU A 25 12.54 21.50 -0.14
N LYS A 26 11.47 22.30 -0.22
CA LYS A 26 10.15 21.80 -0.64
C LYS A 26 10.18 21.23 -2.06
N ARG A 27 10.82 21.93 -3.00
CA ARG A 27 10.99 21.45 -4.37
C ARG A 27 11.87 20.20 -4.44
N ALA A 28 12.95 20.16 -3.65
CA ALA A 28 13.84 19.03 -3.58
C ALA A 28 13.14 17.78 -3.04
N ASN A 29 12.34 17.94 -1.98
CA ASN A 29 11.53 16.88 -1.41
C ASN A 29 10.43 16.41 -2.36
N ALA A 30 9.75 17.33 -3.06
CA ALA A 30 8.76 16.97 -4.07
C ALA A 30 9.38 16.15 -5.22
N PHE A 31 10.55 16.56 -5.71
CA PHE A 31 11.30 15.81 -6.71
C PHE A 31 11.73 14.43 -6.19
N ALA A 32 12.27 14.35 -4.96
CA ALA A 32 12.69 13.08 -4.38
C ALA A 32 11.51 12.13 -4.19
N SER A 33 10.36 12.64 -3.79
CA SER A 33 9.13 11.87 -3.65
C SER A 33 8.66 11.28 -4.98
N GLU A 34 8.65 12.07 -6.05
CA GLU A 34 8.31 11.58 -7.40
C GLU A 34 9.34 10.57 -7.93
N PHE A 35 10.63 10.81 -7.68
CA PHE A 35 11.71 9.96 -8.16
C PHE A 35 11.74 8.60 -7.46
N LEU A 36 11.53 8.58 -6.13
CA LEU A 36 11.55 7.35 -5.34
C LEU A 36 10.24 6.57 -5.42
N ILE A 37 9.11 7.28 -5.52
CA ILE A 37 7.76 6.69 -5.45
C ILE A 37 6.92 7.24 -6.61
N PRO A 38 7.19 6.82 -7.86
CA PRO A 38 6.55 7.38 -9.05
C PRO A 38 5.03 7.16 -9.03
N ALA A 39 4.26 8.19 -9.43
CA ALA A 39 2.79 8.15 -9.31
C ALA A 39 2.19 6.97 -10.10
N ALA A 40 2.68 6.73 -11.32
CA ALA A 40 2.26 5.61 -12.16
C ALA A 40 2.46 4.26 -11.46
N GLY A 41 3.62 4.07 -10.82
CA GLY A 41 3.90 2.84 -10.08
C GLY A 41 2.98 2.67 -8.87
N VAL A 42 2.68 3.75 -8.15
CA VAL A 42 1.73 3.68 -7.01
C VAL A 42 0.34 3.29 -7.49
N TYR A 43 -0.15 3.87 -8.58
CA TYR A 43 -1.46 3.51 -9.12
C TYR A 43 -1.51 2.05 -9.58
N GLU A 44 -0.46 1.54 -10.23
CA GLU A 44 -0.36 0.13 -10.63
C GLU A 44 -0.37 -0.80 -9.40
N THR A 45 0.37 -0.45 -8.35
CA THR A 45 0.37 -1.22 -7.10
C THR A 45 -1.01 -1.23 -6.45
N LEU A 46 -1.70 -0.08 -6.41
CA LEU A 46 -3.06 0.02 -5.86
C LEU A 46 -4.08 -0.76 -6.69
N GLU A 47 -3.99 -0.71 -8.02
CA GLU A 47 -4.85 -1.46 -8.93
C GLU A 47 -4.69 -2.97 -8.72
N ARG A 48 -3.45 -3.46 -8.58
CA ARG A 48 -3.15 -4.87 -8.25
C ARG A 48 -3.74 -5.30 -6.91
N MET A 49 -3.84 -4.38 -5.95
CA MET A 49 -4.50 -4.61 -4.66
C MET A 49 -6.02 -4.42 -4.71
N GLN A 50 -6.59 -4.01 -5.85
CA GLN A 50 -7.98 -3.57 -6.00
C GLN A 50 -8.36 -2.45 -5.02
N LYS A 51 -7.46 -1.48 -4.83
CA LYS A 51 -7.63 -0.32 -3.93
C LYS A 51 -7.57 0.99 -4.72
N GLY A 52 -8.11 2.06 -4.14
CA GLY A 52 -7.98 3.41 -4.68
C GLY A 52 -8.80 3.70 -5.94
N SER A 53 -9.61 2.75 -6.43
CA SER A 53 -10.55 2.99 -7.53
C SER A 53 -11.68 3.93 -7.11
N PRO A 54 -12.16 4.80 -8.03
CA PRO A 54 -13.30 5.65 -7.77
C PRO A 54 -14.54 4.81 -7.41
N ALA A 55 -15.36 5.36 -6.50
CA ALA A 55 -16.57 4.78 -5.94
C ALA A 55 -17.65 4.35 -6.97
N GLN A 56 -17.47 4.70 -8.25
CA GLN A 56 -18.31 4.32 -9.38
C GLN A 56 -17.38 3.80 -10.48
N ALA A 57 -17.58 2.55 -10.86
CA ALA A 57 -17.03 1.99 -12.09
C ALA A 57 -18.23 1.70 -13.00
N SER A 58 -18.37 2.43 -14.09
CA SER A 58 -19.27 2.02 -15.17
C SER A 58 -18.49 1.23 -16.20
N THR A 59 -19.10 0.17 -16.70
CA THR A 59 -18.56 -0.59 -17.82
C THR A 59 -19.66 -0.83 -18.85
N TRP A 60 -19.24 -0.91 -20.11
CA TRP A 60 -20.11 -1.29 -21.21
C TRP A 60 -19.89 -2.77 -21.47
N ILE A 61 -20.91 -3.59 -21.23
CA ILE A 61 -20.88 -5.02 -21.53
C ILE A 61 -21.72 -5.23 -22.78
N TRP A 62 -21.14 -5.89 -23.78
CA TRP A 62 -21.88 -6.28 -24.98
C TRP A 62 -22.79 -7.46 -24.66
N ASP A 63 -24.10 -7.29 -24.80
CA ASP A 63 -25.07 -8.38 -24.70
C ASP A 63 -25.28 -9.00 -26.10
N ALA A 64 -24.71 -10.19 -26.31
CA ALA A 64 -24.80 -10.90 -27.58
C ALA A 64 -26.23 -11.40 -27.90
N ALA A 65 -27.14 -11.49 -26.91
CA ALA A 65 -28.52 -11.91 -27.14
C ALA A 65 -29.41 -10.75 -27.61
N ALA A 66 -29.11 -9.53 -27.15
CA ALA A 66 -29.85 -8.31 -27.50
C ALA A 66 -29.16 -7.48 -28.60
N ASP A 67 -27.92 -7.84 -28.99
CA ASP A 67 -27.08 -7.14 -29.96
C ASP A 67 -26.88 -5.65 -29.61
N GLU A 68 -26.76 -5.37 -28.31
CA GLU A 68 -26.62 -4.01 -27.78
C GLU A 68 -25.54 -3.89 -26.69
N ALA A 69 -24.96 -2.70 -26.58
CA ALA A 69 -24.06 -2.37 -25.49
C ALA A 69 -24.88 -1.94 -24.27
N VAL A 70 -24.88 -2.76 -23.23
CA VAL A 70 -25.58 -2.46 -21.97
C VAL A 70 -24.63 -1.74 -21.03
N HIS A 71 -25.04 -0.55 -20.59
CA HIS A 71 -24.32 0.21 -19.58
C HIS A 71 -24.58 -0.40 -18.19
N HIS A 72 -23.55 -0.96 -17.57
CA HIS A 72 -23.60 -1.47 -16.21
C HIS A 72 -22.91 -0.51 -15.25
N GLU A 73 -23.66 0.02 -14.29
CA GLU A 73 -23.08 0.63 -13.10
C GLU A 73 -22.68 -0.46 -12.11
N ILE A 74 -21.36 -0.63 -11.91
CA ILE A 74 -20.84 -1.43 -10.82
C ILE A 74 -20.82 -0.53 -9.59
N ARG A 75 -21.47 -0.98 -8.51
CA ARG A 75 -21.29 -0.39 -7.18
C ARG A 75 -20.18 -1.17 -6.47
N PRO A 76 -18.92 -0.71 -6.52
CA PRO A 76 -17.87 -1.33 -5.73
C PRO A 76 -18.20 -1.22 -4.24
N ASP A 77 -17.86 -2.26 -3.48
CA ASP A 77 -17.86 -2.19 -2.03
C ASP A 77 -16.83 -1.14 -1.59
N LEU A 78 -17.33 0.01 -1.12
CA LEU A 78 -16.53 1.19 -0.80
C LEU A 78 -15.56 0.96 0.36
N VAL A 79 -15.85 0.00 1.24
CA VAL A 79 -14.97 -0.39 2.34
C VAL A 79 -13.84 -1.25 1.80
N ALA A 80 -14.18 -2.22 0.93
CA ALA A 80 -13.23 -3.13 0.31
C ALA A 80 -12.17 -2.43 -0.58
N HIS A 81 -12.49 -1.28 -1.16
CA HIS A 81 -11.57 -0.53 -2.04
C HIS A 81 -10.80 0.59 -1.31
N ARG A 82 -11.05 0.79 -0.01
CA ARG A 82 -10.40 1.82 0.79
C ARG A 82 -8.95 1.41 1.10
N ILE A 83 -8.02 2.36 0.91
CA ILE A 83 -6.60 2.19 1.23
C ILE A 83 -6.42 2.19 2.76
N SER A 84 -6.00 1.07 3.32
CA SER A 84 -5.78 0.81 4.76
C SER A 84 -4.33 1.08 5.21
N ALA A 85 -4.09 1.10 6.53
CA ALA A 85 -2.74 1.25 7.08
C ALA A 85 -1.78 0.13 6.61
N HIS A 86 -2.31 -1.07 6.39
CA HIS A 86 -1.56 -2.20 5.85
C HIS A 86 -1.12 -1.97 4.41
N ASP A 87 -1.98 -1.37 3.58
CA ASP A 87 -1.65 -1.05 2.18
C ASP A 87 -0.52 -0.01 2.12
N VAL A 88 -0.55 0.98 3.02
CA VAL A 88 0.52 1.98 3.16
C VAL A 88 1.84 1.31 3.57
N ALA A 89 1.81 0.37 4.52
CA ALA A 89 3.01 -0.33 4.96
C ALA A 89 3.60 -1.20 3.83
N LEU A 90 2.76 -1.90 3.07
CA LEU A 90 3.20 -2.67 1.91
C LEU A 90 3.80 -1.76 0.83
N LEU A 91 3.19 -0.60 0.59
CA LEU A 91 3.72 0.40 -0.35
C LEU A 91 5.08 0.93 0.11
N ALA A 92 5.20 1.25 1.40
CA ALA A 92 6.46 1.71 1.98
C ALA A 92 7.57 0.66 1.82
N HIS A 93 7.27 -0.61 2.06
CA HIS A 93 8.20 -1.71 1.83
C HIS A 93 8.53 -1.88 0.34
N GLU A 94 7.56 -1.82 -0.57
CA GLU A 94 7.79 -1.99 -2.01
C GLU A 94 8.74 -0.92 -2.58
N TYR A 95 8.59 0.33 -2.13
CA TYR A 95 9.43 1.45 -2.57
C TYR A 95 10.63 1.76 -1.67
N GLN A 96 10.86 0.95 -0.63
CA GLN A 96 11.97 1.11 0.33
C GLN A 96 12.03 2.51 0.97
N VAL A 97 10.87 3.02 1.37
CA VAL A 97 10.71 4.33 2.03
C VAL A 97 10.07 4.16 3.41
N SER A 98 10.05 5.23 4.20
CA SER A 98 9.31 5.21 5.46
C SER A 98 7.80 5.21 5.22
N TYR A 99 7.06 4.62 6.18
CA TYR A 99 5.60 4.63 6.20
C TYR A 99 5.01 6.04 5.97
N ASP A 100 5.56 7.03 6.67
CA ASP A 100 5.07 8.41 6.64
C ASP A 100 5.23 9.02 5.25
N VAL A 101 6.34 8.73 4.57
CA VAL A 101 6.59 9.19 3.19
C VAL A 101 5.62 8.54 2.21
N ALA A 102 5.38 7.23 2.34
CA ALA A 102 4.39 6.52 1.51
C ALA A 102 2.96 7.07 1.72
N ALA A 103 2.58 7.34 2.97
CA ALA A 103 1.28 7.91 3.31
C ALA A 103 1.10 9.31 2.70
N ILE A 104 2.09 10.19 2.88
CA ILE A 104 2.09 11.54 2.32
C ILE A 104 2.00 11.47 0.79
N ARG A 105 2.75 10.55 0.17
CA ARG A 105 2.75 10.38 -1.27
C ARG A 105 1.37 10.04 -1.83
N LEU A 106 0.62 9.15 -1.18
CA LEU A 106 -0.76 8.83 -1.57
C LEU A 106 -1.66 10.07 -1.59
N LYS A 107 -1.44 11.01 -0.67
CA LYS A 107 -2.17 12.29 -0.64
C LYS A 107 -1.67 13.27 -1.70
N ASP A 108 -0.38 13.25 -2.03
CA ASP A 108 0.19 14.15 -3.05
C ASP A 108 -0.19 13.76 -4.48
N ILE A 109 -0.51 12.48 -4.73
CA ILE A 109 -1.04 12.00 -6.02
C ILE A 109 -2.57 11.89 -6.01
N ASP A 110 -3.26 12.49 -5.05
CA ASP A 110 -4.73 12.45 -4.93
C ASP A 110 -5.36 11.04 -4.83
N ALA A 111 -4.59 10.01 -4.46
CA ALA A 111 -5.11 8.67 -4.17
C ALA A 111 -5.94 8.64 -2.87
N ILE A 112 -5.63 9.55 -1.93
CA ILE A 112 -6.39 9.75 -0.69
C ILE A 112 -6.60 11.24 -0.40
N ARG A 113 -7.64 11.53 0.39
CA ARG A 113 -7.91 12.88 0.92
C ARG A 113 -7.12 13.13 2.22
N LYS A 114 -6.99 14.41 2.59
CA LYS A 114 -6.25 14.85 3.79
C LYS A 114 -6.73 14.20 5.10
N ASN A 115 -8.03 14.07 5.29
CA ASN A 115 -8.60 13.42 6.49
C ASN A 115 -8.17 11.95 6.60
N ARG A 116 -8.07 11.24 5.47
CA ARG A 116 -7.59 9.86 5.44
C ARG A 116 -6.08 9.78 5.69
N LEU A 117 -5.29 10.74 5.20
CA LEU A 117 -3.86 10.82 5.53
C LEU A 117 -3.66 10.90 7.05
N GLU A 118 -4.37 11.80 7.73
CA GLU A 118 -4.24 11.97 9.20
C GLU A 118 -4.59 10.68 9.95
N LEU A 119 -5.66 10.00 9.52
CA LEU A 119 -6.03 8.70 10.07
C LEU A 119 -4.94 7.64 9.82
N LEU A 120 -4.46 7.49 8.58
CA LEU A 120 -3.43 6.51 8.23
C LEU A 120 -2.13 6.73 8.99
N LEU A 121 -1.73 7.98 9.23
CA LEU A 121 -0.57 8.32 10.04
C LEU A 121 -0.77 7.90 11.52
N SER A 122 -1.97 8.05 12.06
CA SER A 122 -2.30 7.59 13.42
C SER A 122 -2.29 6.06 13.57
N GLN A 123 -2.51 5.34 12.47
CA GLN A 123 -2.58 3.87 12.41
C GLN A 123 -1.25 3.21 12.01
N LYS A 124 -0.15 3.98 11.98
CA LYS A 124 1.18 3.49 11.58
C LYS A 124 1.55 2.16 12.24
N GLU A 125 1.36 2.05 13.55
CA GLU A 125 1.72 0.84 14.28
C GLU A 125 0.94 -0.40 13.79
N GLN A 126 -0.35 -0.22 13.46
CA GLN A 126 -1.18 -1.29 12.89
C GLN A 126 -0.64 -1.71 11.52
N GLY A 127 -0.31 -0.75 10.64
CA GLY A 127 0.28 -1.04 9.34
C GLY A 127 1.59 -1.84 9.45
N MET A 128 2.45 -1.45 10.39
CA MET A 128 3.75 -2.12 10.61
C MET A 128 3.63 -3.55 11.16
N GLN A 129 2.52 -3.89 11.84
CA GLN A 129 2.29 -5.26 12.33
C GLN A 129 2.25 -6.28 11.18
N LEU A 130 1.64 -5.95 10.04
CA LEU A 130 1.64 -6.84 8.88
C LEU A 130 3.05 -7.10 8.35
N LEU A 131 3.90 -6.07 8.27
CA LEU A 131 5.28 -6.25 7.82
C LEU A 131 6.07 -7.14 8.79
N ARG A 132 5.83 -7.04 10.10
CA ARG A 132 6.43 -7.93 11.10
C ARG A 132 5.96 -9.37 10.96
N ALA A 133 4.65 -9.58 10.81
CA ALA A 133 4.08 -10.92 10.62
C ALA A 133 4.60 -11.59 9.35
N LEU A 134 4.83 -10.80 8.29
CA LEU A 134 5.44 -11.27 7.04
C LEU A 134 6.97 -11.30 7.07
N LYS A 135 7.61 -10.98 8.20
CA LYS A 135 9.08 -10.91 8.37
C LYS A 135 9.79 -9.98 7.37
N LEU A 136 9.09 -8.96 6.87
CA LEU A 136 9.59 -8.02 5.84
C LEU A 136 10.42 -6.86 6.39
N LEU A 137 10.60 -6.75 7.71
CA LEU A 137 11.39 -5.69 8.34
C LEU A 137 12.86 -6.04 8.54
N ASN A 138 13.22 -7.33 8.47
CA ASN A 138 14.57 -7.80 8.76
C ASN A 138 15.31 -8.11 7.45
N GLN A 139 15.87 -7.07 6.81
CA GLN A 139 16.79 -7.27 5.67
C GLN A 139 18.21 -7.71 6.12
N ASP A 140 18.49 -7.67 7.43
CA ASP A 140 19.83 -7.95 8.00
C ASP A 140 19.95 -9.30 8.73
N THR A 141 18.96 -10.19 8.65
CA THR A 141 19.14 -11.55 9.19
C THR A 141 19.97 -12.37 8.22
N GLU A 142 21.18 -12.68 8.67
CA GLU A 142 22.17 -13.60 8.12
C GLU A 142 21.58 -14.73 7.28
N GLU A 143 22.35 -15.13 6.26
CA GLU A 143 22.23 -16.37 5.47
C GLU A 143 21.67 -17.54 6.30
N GLY A 144 20.35 -17.62 6.37
CA GLY A 144 19.62 -18.64 7.08
C GLY A 144 19.37 -19.78 6.13
N ASN A 145 20.08 -20.88 6.34
CA ASN A 145 19.86 -22.17 5.67
C ASN A 145 18.37 -22.54 5.67
N GLY A 146 17.70 -22.38 4.53
CA GLY A 146 16.31 -22.77 4.35
C GLY A 146 15.76 -22.25 3.04
N GLU A 147 15.56 -23.17 2.10
CA GLU A 147 14.90 -22.96 0.82
C GLU A 147 13.46 -22.47 1.02
N GLU A 148 13.22 -21.18 1.29
CA GLU A 148 11.92 -20.60 0.98
C GLU A 148 11.82 -20.54 -0.55
N GLU A 149 11.33 -21.61 -1.17
CA GLU A 149 11.28 -21.72 -2.63
C GLU A 149 10.47 -20.57 -3.27
N GLN A 150 9.55 -19.91 -2.54
CA GLN A 150 8.61 -18.91 -3.10
C GLN A 150 8.12 -17.82 -2.11
N PRO A 151 8.99 -16.92 -1.59
CA PRO A 151 8.58 -15.88 -0.61
C PRO A 151 7.51 -14.93 -1.17
N TYR A 152 7.53 -14.67 -2.48
CA TYR A 152 6.54 -13.82 -3.14
C TYR A 152 5.14 -14.46 -3.15
N LEU A 153 5.06 -15.78 -3.43
CA LEU A 153 3.78 -16.48 -3.45
C LEU A 153 3.15 -16.50 -2.07
N VAL A 154 3.94 -16.82 -1.04
CA VAL A 154 3.48 -16.85 0.37
C VAL A 154 2.90 -15.49 0.76
N ARG A 155 3.64 -14.41 0.49
CA ARG A 155 3.15 -13.04 0.72
C ARG A 155 1.82 -12.79 0.00
N GLN A 156 1.74 -13.11 -1.29
CA GLN A 156 0.54 -12.85 -2.08
C GLN A 156 -0.66 -13.67 -1.58
N LEU A 157 -0.43 -14.93 -1.18
CA LEU A 157 -1.45 -15.81 -0.64
C LEU A 157 -2.01 -15.28 0.69
N ILE A 158 -1.13 -14.81 1.59
CA ILE A 158 -1.56 -14.21 2.87
C ILE A 158 -2.36 -12.93 2.65
N LEU A 159 -1.88 -12.02 1.80
CA LEU A 159 -2.58 -10.76 1.49
C LEU A 159 -3.97 -11.03 0.91
N LEU A 160 -4.07 -11.98 -0.02
CA LEU A 160 -5.35 -12.39 -0.59
C LEU A 160 -6.25 -13.05 0.46
N GLY A 161 -5.70 -13.88 1.34
CA GLY A 161 -6.42 -14.52 2.44
C GLY A 161 -7.01 -13.50 3.42
N ILE A 162 -6.24 -12.49 3.81
CA ILE A 162 -6.68 -11.39 4.68
C ILE A 162 -7.86 -10.65 4.02
N GLU A 163 -7.72 -10.26 2.77
CA GLU A 163 -8.76 -9.52 2.06
C GLU A 163 -10.01 -10.38 1.83
N ALA A 164 -9.85 -11.67 1.51
CA ALA A 164 -10.95 -12.61 1.39
C ALA A 164 -11.71 -12.80 2.70
N LEU A 165 -11.00 -12.85 3.84
CA LEU A 165 -11.62 -12.95 5.15
C LEU A 165 -12.38 -11.66 5.51
N ARG A 166 -11.77 -10.49 5.31
CA ARG A 166 -12.43 -9.18 5.52
C ARG A 166 -13.70 -9.02 4.69
N ARG A 167 -13.69 -9.53 3.45
CA ARG A 167 -14.84 -9.52 2.54
C ARG A 167 -15.84 -10.67 2.78
N ASN A 168 -15.70 -11.43 3.87
CA ASN A 168 -16.51 -12.60 4.20
C ASN A 168 -16.61 -13.64 3.06
N LYS A 169 -15.56 -13.76 2.23
CA LYS A 169 -15.47 -14.75 1.14
C LYS A 169 -14.94 -16.10 1.61
N ILE A 170 -14.22 -16.12 2.74
CA ILE A 170 -13.75 -17.31 3.42
C ILE A 170 -14.07 -17.24 4.92
N SER A 171 -14.12 -18.39 5.58
CA SER A 171 -14.26 -18.47 7.03
C SER A 171 -12.92 -18.25 7.74
N THR A 172 -12.95 -17.95 9.05
CA THR A 172 -11.76 -17.90 9.90
C THR A 172 -10.99 -19.21 9.91
N GLY A 173 -11.69 -20.36 9.90
CA GLY A 173 -11.09 -21.68 9.78
C GLY A 173 -10.31 -21.85 8.47
N ARG A 174 -10.88 -21.40 7.35
CA ARG A 174 -10.20 -21.45 6.04
C ARG A 174 -8.99 -20.52 5.99
N PHE A 175 -9.06 -19.35 6.62
CA PHE A 175 -7.91 -18.45 6.72
C PHE A 175 -6.78 -19.06 7.56
N ARG A 176 -7.11 -19.77 8.65
CA ARG A 176 -6.12 -20.52 9.44
C ARG A 176 -5.41 -21.60 8.63
N GLU A 177 -6.13 -22.34 7.77
CA GLU A 177 -5.51 -23.31 6.85
C GLU A 177 -4.51 -22.64 5.92
N ILE A 178 -4.83 -21.45 5.39
CA ILE A 178 -3.91 -20.67 4.55
C ILE A 178 -2.67 -20.24 5.34
N CYS A 179 -2.84 -19.78 6.58
CA CYS A 179 -1.72 -19.42 7.46
C CYS A 179 -0.79 -20.62 7.72
N ASN A 180 -1.34 -21.81 7.96
CA ASN A 180 -0.57 -23.03 8.15
C ASN A 180 0.21 -23.45 6.89
N LEU A 181 -0.38 -23.29 5.69
CA LEU A 181 0.31 -23.56 4.42
C LEU A 181 1.46 -22.59 4.17
N ALA A 182 1.35 -21.38 4.70
CA ALA A 182 2.33 -20.30 4.59
C ALA A 182 3.37 -20.29 5.72
N ASP A 183 3.31 -21.23 6.66
CA ASP A 183 4.14 -21.29 7.88
C ASP A 183 4.16 -19.97 8.68
N ILE A 184 3.00 -19.30 8.76
CA ILE A 184 2.81 -18.06 9.52
C ILE A 184 1.79 -18.30 10.64
N PRO A 185 2.11 -17.96 11.90
CA PRO A 185 1.15 -18.09 13.00
C PRO A 185 -0.11 -17.26 12.74
N TYR A 186 -1.28 -17.90 12.87
CA TYR A 186 -2.57 -17.24 12.71
C TYR A 186 -2.74 -16.08 13.69
N GLU A 187 -2.21 -16.25 14.90
CA GLU A 187 -2.25 -15.29 16.00
C GLU A 187 -1.54 -13.98 15.66
N ASP A 188 -0.50 -14.02 14.81
CA ASP A 188 0.24 -12.83 14.39
C ASP A 188 -0.53 -12.01 13.35
N LEU A 189 -1.39 -12.68 12.56
CA LEU A 189 -2.20 -12.05 11.51
C LEU A 189 -3.59 -11.62 11.97
N MET A 190 -4.09 -12.15 13.09
CA MET A 190 -5.42 -11.77 13.60
C MET A 190 -5.57 -10.29 13.97
N PRO A 191 -4.60 -9.64 14.64
CA PRO A 191 -4.68 -8.21 14.90
C PRO A 191 -4.80 -7.39 13.61
N VAL A 192 -4.06 -7.80 12.56
CA VAL A 192 -4.09 -7.18 11.23
C VAL A 192 -5.47 -7.31 10.59
N VAL A 193 -6.09 -8.49 10.66
CA VAL A 193 -7.43 -8.73 10.11
C VAL A 193 -8.45 -7.87 10.84
N ILE A 194 -8.48 -7.92 12.18
CA ILE A 194 -9.44 -7.23 13.04
C ILE A 194 -9.37 -5.71 12.83
N ALA A 195 -8.16 -5.13 12.85
CA ALA A 195 -7.97 -3.70 12.66
C ALA A 195 -8.55 -3.20 11.33
N GLY A 196 -8.53 -4.03 10.28
CA GLY A 196 -9.13 -3.69 8.99
C GLY A 196 -10.64 -3.94 8.87
N MET A 197 -11.27 -4.59 9.85
CA MET A 197 -12.72 -4.78 9.93
C MET A 197 -13.42 -3.65 10.70
N GLU A 198 -12.69 -2.93 11.56
CA GLU A 198 -13.20 -1.84 12.40
C GLU A 198 -13.15 -0.45 11.72
N GLU A 199 -12.58 -0.35 10.51
CA GLU A 199 -12.44 0.88 9.70
C GLU A 199 -13.59 1.12 8.69
#